data_AF-A0A6C2D434-F1
#
_entry.id   AF-A0A6C2D434-F1
#
_cell.length_a   1.000
_cell.length_b   1.000
_cell.length_c   1.000
_cell.angle_alpha   90.00
_cell.angle_beta   90.00
_cell.angle_gamma   90.00
#
_symmetry.space_group_name_H-M   'P 1'
#
loop_
_entity.id
_entity.type
_entity.pdbx_description
1 polymer ?
#
loop_
_entity_poly.entity_id
_entity_poly.type
_entity_poly.pdbx_seq_one_letter_code
_entity_poly.pdbx_strand_id
1 'polypeptide(L)'
;MLTLQDCIELSDLSEDEILAIAEHEHIPEMVAVEMGCYLCHTPEGEKRIRRMIVDDIQHAREKGDTERISLLKAVLKHYIAEHHVTT
;
A
#
# COMPACT_ATOMS: atom_id res chain seq x y z
N MET A 1 14.96 2.28 -21.38
CA MET A 1 13.79 3.01 -20.84
C MET A 1 13.46 2.36 -19.52
N LEU A 2 13.09 3.14 -18.51
CA LEU A 2 12.62 2.60 -17.23
C LEU A 2 11.18 2.09 -17.39
N THR A 3 10.88 0.95 -16.77
CA THR A 3 9.57 0.33 -16.68
C THR A 3 8.93 0.62 -15.31
N LEU A 4 7.64 0.35 -15.17
CA LEU A 4 6.96 0.44 -13.87
C LEU A 4 7.62 -0.49 -12.84
N GLN A 5 7.98 -1.70 -13.25
CA GLN A 5 8.64 -2.68 -12.39
C GLN A 5 9.97 -2.15 -11.85
N ASP A 6 10.79 -1.51 -12.70
CA ASP A 6 12.04 -0.88 -12.26
C ASP A 6 11.79 0.20 -11.19
N CYS A 7 10.66 0.91 -11.25
CA CYS A 7 10.31 1.94 -10.27
C CYS A 7 9.76 1.33 -8.96
N ILE A 8 8.98 0.25 -9.03
CA ILE A 8 8.51 -0.48 -7.85
C ILE A 8 9.71 -1.02 -7.06
N GLU A 9 10.68 -1.63 -7.73
CA GLU A 9 11.89 -2.19 -7.12
C GLU A 9 12.78 -1.15 -6.42
N LEU A 10 12.61 0.14 -6.74
CA LEU A 10 13.33 1.26 -6.12
C LEU A 10 12.50 2.01 -5.06
N SER A 11 11.26 1.60 -4.80
CA SER A 11 10.31 2.33 -3.96
C SER A 11 10.26 1.89 -2.50
N ASP A 12 11.03 0.86 -2.13
CA ASP A 12 10.94 0.14 -0.84
C ASP A 12 9.54 -0.41 -0.53
N LEU A 13 8.68 -0.54 -1.55
CA LEU A 13 7.33 -1.10 -1.46
C LEU A 13 7.18 -2.26 -2.44
N SER A 14 6.40 -3.24 -2.05
CA SER A 14 5.97 -4.34 -2.91
C SER A 14 4.90 -3.89 -3.91
N GLU A 15 4.76 -4.62 -5.01
CA GLU A 15 3.73 -4.37 -6.02
C GLU A 15 2.32 -4.36 -5.41
N ASP A 16 2.01 -5.28 -4.50
CA ASP A 16 0.71 -5.36 -3.83
C ASP A 16 0.43 -4.12 -2.95
N GLU A 17 1.46 -3.53 -2.33
CA GLU A 17 1.33 -2.29 -1.55
C GLU A 17 1.09 -1.09 -2.47
N ILE A 18 1.79 -1.03 -3.60
CA ILE A 18 1.57 -0.01 -4.64
C ILE A 18 0.14 -0.09 -5.19
N LEU A 19 -0.34 -1.30 -5.49
CA LEU A 19 -1.70 -1.52 -5.97
C LEU A 19 -2.75 -1.10 -4.91
N ALA A 20 -2.49 -1.38 -3.63
CA ALA A 20 -3.36 -0.94 -2.55
C ALA A 20 -3.42 0.60 -2.45
N ILE A 21 -2.28 1.29 -2.56
CA ILE A 21 -2.23 2.77 -2.57
C ILE A 21 -2.97 3.33 -3.80
N ALA A 22 -2.71 2.76 -4.98
CA ALA A 22 -3.33 3.19 -6.24
C ALA A 22 -4.86 3.08 -6.19
N GLU A 23 -5.38 1.96 -5.67
CA GLU A 23 -6.81 1.73 -5.52
C GLU A 23 -7.44 2.72 -4.53
N HIS A 24 -6.80 2.93 -3.37
CA HIS A 24 -7.32 3.80 -2.31
C HIS A 24 -7.39 5.27 -2.73
N GLU A 25 -6.32 5.79 -3.33
CA GLU A 25 -6.21 7.20 -3.73
C GLU A 25 -6.81 7.45 -5.12
N HIS A 26 -7.27 6.39 -5.82
CA HIS A 26 -7.80 6.44 -7.19
C HIS A 26 -6.84 7.09 -8.19
N ILE A 27 -5.58 6.65 -8.16
CA ILE A 27 -4.49 7.16 -8.98
C ILE A 27 -3.84 6.06 -9.82
N PRO A 28 -3.16 6.39 -10.94
CA PRO A 28 -2.38 5.41 -11.69
C PRO A 28 -1.24 4.83 -10.86
N GLU A 29 -0.87 3.57 -11.12
CA GLU A 29 0.19 2.82 -10.41
C GLU A 29 1.51 3.60 -10.36
N MET A 30 1.95 4.22 -11.47
CA MET A 30 3.18 5.01 -11.50
C MET A 30 3.16 6.19 -10.51
N VAL A 31 1.99 6.81 -10.29
CA VAL A 31 1.82 7.91 -9.32
C VAL A 31 1.77 7.35 -7.90
N ALA A 32 1.18 6.17 -7.71
CA ALA A 32 1.20 5.47 -6.43
C ALA A 32 2.61 5.05 -6.01
N VAL A 33 3.48 4.64 -6.96
CA VAL A 33 4.90 4.38 -6.71
C VAL A 33 5.60 5.62 -6.14
N GLU A 34 5.45 6.77 -6.80
CA GLU A 34 6.06 8.02 -6.35
C GLU A 34 5.55 8.42 -4.95
N MET A 35 4.24 8.40 -4.75
CA MET A 35 3.61 8.76 -3.47
C MET A 35 4.02 7.80 -2.35
N GLY A 36 3.96 6.50 -2.62
CA GLY A 36 4.32 5.45 -1.68
C GLY A 36 5.77 5.56 -1.23
N CYS A 37 6.70 5.69 -2.19
CA CYS A 37 8.12 5.88 -1.94
C CYS A 37 8.38 7.08 -1.02
N TYR A 38 7.72 8.22 -1.25
CA TYR A 38 7.87 9.37 -0.36
C TYR A 38 7.31 9.12 1.05
N LEU A 39 6.16 8.47 1.16
CA LEU A 39 5.49 8.26 2.45
C LEU A 39 6.20 7.22 3.32
N CYS A 40 6.71 6.12 2.73
CA CYS A 40 7.31 5.02 3.48
C CYS A 40 8.64 5.37 4.17
N HIS A 41 9.23 6.53 3.87
CA HIS A 41 10.44 7.02 4.54
C HIS A 41 10.16 7.97 5.71
N THR A 42 8.90 8.13 6.14
CA THR A 42 8.53 8.96 7.29
C THR A 42 7.60 8.23 8.27
N PRO A 43 7.75 8.43 9.59
CA PRO A 43 6.84 7.86 10.60
C PRO A 43 5.37 8.15 10.35
N GLU A 44 5.04 9.37 9.93
CA GLU A 44 3.66 9.79 9.63
C GLU A 44 3.16 9.17 8.31
N GLY A 45 4.02 9.08 7.30
CA GLY A 45 3.67 8.49 6.02
C GLY A 45 3.46 6.98 6.10
N GLU A 46 4.26 6.26 6.89
CA GLU A 46 4.01 4.84 7.15
C GLU A 46 2.65 4.60 7.84
N LYS A 47 2.33 5.43 8.84
CA LYS A 47 1.01 5.39 9.49
C LYS A 47 -0.11 5.68 8.49
N ARG A 48 0.13 6.55 7.51
CA ARG A 48 -0.84 6.89 6.45
C ARG A 48 -1.05 5.72 5.49
N ILE A 49 -0.01 5.10 4.95
CA ILE A 49 -0.15 3.92 4.07
C ILE A 49 -0.90 2.79 4.79
N ARG A 50 -0.52 2.51 6.05
CA ARG A 50 -1.24 1.54 6.88
C ARG A 50 -2.72 1.88 7.04
N ARG A 51 -3.07 3.16 7.20
CA ARG A 51 -4.46 3.63 7.33
C ARG A 51 -5.24 3.37 6.04
N MET A 52 -4.66 3.64 4.86
CA MET A 52 -5.27 3.37 3.56
C MET A 52 -5.71 1.91 3.44
N ILE A 53 -4.79 0.99 3.70
CA ILE A 53 -5.06 -0.46 3.62
C ILE A 53 -6.15 -0.88 4.63
N VAL A 54 -6.13 -0.33 5.85
CA VAL A 54 -7.15 -0.61 6.88
C VAL A 54 -8.53 -0.10 6.47
N ASP A 55 -8.61 1.10 5.89
CA ASP A 55 -9.86 1.66 5.39
C ASP A 55 -10.43 0.81 4.25
N ASP A 56 -9.60 0.32 3.33
CA ASP A 56 -10.06 -0.56 2.25
C ASP A 56 -10.53 -1.92 2.75
N ILE A 57 -9.89 -2.48 3.78
CA ILE A 57 -10.39 -3.69 4.46
C ILE A 57 -11.80 -3.43 5.02
N GLN A 58 -12.03 -2.25 5.59
CA GLN A 58 -13.33 -1.89 6.16
C GLN A 58 -14.38 -1.71 5.05
N HIS A 59 -14.04 -1.03 3.96
CA HIS A 59 -14.92 -0.91 2.79
C HIS A 59 -15.26 -2.27 2.17
N ALA A 60 -14.29 -3.18 2.08
CA ALA A 60 -14.52 -4.54 1.57
C ALA A 60 -15.43 -5.36 2.50
N ARG A 61 -15.31 -5.19 3.83
CA ARG A 61 -16.23 -5.78 4.82
C ARG A 61 -17.66 -5.32 4.65
N GLU A 62 -17.86 -4.02 4.44
CA GLU A 62 -19.19 -3.45 4.23
C GLU A 62 -19.87 -3.98 2.96
N LYS A 63 -19.09 -4.31 1.95
CA LYS A 63 -19.55 -4.93 0.70
C LYS A 63 -19.68 -6.46 0.77
N GLY A 64 -19.18 -7.10 1.83
CA GLY A 64 -19.15 -8.56 1.96
C GLY A 64 -18.12 -9.25 1.05
N ASP A 65 -17.10 -8.52 0.59
CA ASP A 65 -16.07 -9.04 -0.33
C ASP A 65 -14.96 -9.78 0.43
N THR A 66 -15.18 -11.06 0.70
CA THR A 66 -14.27 -11.89 1.49
C THR A 66 -12.91 -12.14 0.82
N GLU A 67 -12.87 -12.14 -0.50
CA GLU A 67 -11.64 -12.33 -1.27
C GLU A 67 -10.76 -11.08 -1.14
N ARG A 68 -11.33 -9.90 -1.38
CA ARG A 68 -10.61 -8.62 -1.23
C ARG A 68 -10.11 -8.41 0.20
N ILE A 69 -10.92 -8.75 1.21
CA ILE A 69 -10.51 -8.69 2.62
C ILE A 69 -9.27 -9.55 2.88
N SER A 70 -9.23 -10.77 2.31
CA SER A 70 -8.14 -11.70 2.54
C SER A 70 -6.84 -11.22 1.89
N LEU A 71 -6.94 -10.69 0.67
CA LEU A 71 -5.82 -10.09 -0.05
C LEU A 71 -5.28 -8.88 0.73
N LEU A 72 -6.12 -7.89 1.06
CA LEU A 72 -5.68 -6.68 1.77
C LEU A 72 -5.10 -6.97 3.16
N LYS A 73 -5.57 -8.02 3.84
CA LYS A 73 -4.95 -8.47 5.10
C LYS A 73 -3.53 -9.01 4.90
N ALA A 74 -3.27 -9.69 3.79
CA ALA A 74 -1.94 -10.16 3.46
C ALA A 74 -1.00 -8.98 3.18
N VAL A 75 -1.47 -7.99 2.40
CA VAL A 75 -0.75 -6.73 2.14
C VAL A 75 -0.45 -5.99 3.44
N LEU A 76 -1.44 -5.78 4.30
CA LEU A 76 -1.25 -5.11 5.59
C LEU A 76 -0.23 -5.84 6.47
N LYS A 77 -0.27 -7.18 6.48
CA LYS A 77 0.65 -7.99 7.26
C LYS A 77 2.08 -7.83 6.74
N HIS A 78 2.28 -7.87 5.42
CA HIS A 78 3.57 -7.63 4.78
C HIS A 78 4.07 -6.22 5.11
N TYR A 79 3.23 -5.20 4.92
CA TYR A 79 3.57 -3.81 5.17
C TYR A 79 4.03 -3.56 6.61
N ILE A 80 3.31 -4.10 7.60
CA ILE A 80 3.71 -3.97 9.01
C ILE A 80 5.02 -4.71 9.29
N ALA A 81 5.28 -5.84 8.62
CA ALA A 81 6.48 -6.63 8.82
C ALA A 81 7.74 -5.94 8.27
N GLU A 82 7.62 -5.23 7.16
CA GLU A 82 8.75 -4.54 6.52
C GLU A 82 8.93 -3.10 7.06
N HIS A 83 7.84 -2.40 7.43
CA HIS A 83 7.85 -0.99 7.82
C HIS A 83 7.55 -0.78 9.30
N HIS A 84 8.47 -1.22 10.17
CA HIS A 84 8.34 -1.07 11.62
C HIS A 84 8.88 0.28 12.11
N VAL A 85 8.07 1.35 12.10
CA VAL A 85 8.31 2.47 13.00
C VAL A 85 7.90 2.09 14.42
N THR A 86 8.92 1.71 15.19
CA THR A 86 8.86 1.58 16.65
C THR A 86 8.42 2.94 17.21
N THR A 87 7.23 2.98 17.81
CA THR A 87 6.74 4.18 18.51
C THR A 87 7.42 4.31 19.86
#